data_AF-A0A9E3Q1L9-F1
#
_entry.id   AF-A0A9E3Q1L9-F1
#
_cell.length_a   1.000
_cell.length_b   1.000
_cell.length_c   1.000
_cell.angle_alpha   90.00
_cell.angle_beta   90.00
_cell.angle_gamma   90.00
#
_symmetry.space_group_name_H-M   'P 1'
#
loop_
_entity.id
_entity.type
_entity.pdbx_description
1 polymer ?
#
loop_
_entity_poly.entity_id
_entity_poly.type
_entity_poly.pdbx_seq_one_letter_code
_entity_poly.pdbx_strand_id
1 'polypeptide(L)'
;MTPRRFPDRKISETLLDFAEPIVALLGPQPSQGRLTEALQVAITIWNAIVLDAVEQGSEHMDRVRKALGSHWEVNPAIRIPVERRHQFFADDMRVISTMASPRWGC
;
A
#
# COMPACT_ATOMS: atom_id res chain seq x y z
N MET A 1 -21.39 6.12 -19.61
CA MET A 1 -20.07 5.69 -19.11
C MET A 1 -19.18 6.92 -19.04
N THR A 2 -18.81 7.38 -17.85
CA THR A 2 -17.78 8.41 -17.69
C THR A 2 -16.43 7.79 -18.06
N PRO A 3 -15.58 8.43 -18.88
CA PRO A 3 -14.26 7.88 -19.19
C PRO A 3 -13.44 7.76 -17.90
N ARG A 4 -12.85 6.59 -17.64
CA ARG A 4 -11.88 6.42 -16.56
C ARG A 4 -10.71 7.37 -16.83
N ARG A 5 -10.60 8.43 -16.03
CA ARG A 5 -9.55 9.43 -16.17
C ARG A 5 -8.24 8.80 -15.70
N PHE A 6 -7.34 8.50 -16.64
CA PHE A 6 -6.02 7.99 -16.27
C PHE A 6 -5.31 9.04 -15.39
N PRO A 7 -4.69 8.66 -14.26
CA PRO A 7 -4.03 9.64 -13.41
C PRO A 7 -2.83 10.27 -14.11
N ASP A 8 -2.81 11.61 -14.20
CA ASP A 8 -1.69 12.37 -14.79
C ASP A 8 -0.38 12.27 -13.96
N ARG A 9 -0.45 11.78 -12.70
CA ARG A 9 0.70 11.54 -11.83
C ARG A 9 1.31 10.15 -12.05
N LYS A 10 2.64 10.09 -11.95
CA LYS A 10 3.40 8.82 -11.97
C LYS A 10 2.98 7.95 -10.78
N ILE A 11 2.75 6.66 -11.02
CA ILE A 11 2.35 5.71 -9.95
C ILE A 11 3.39 5.63 -8.81
N SER A 12 4.67 5.86 -9.11
CA SER A 12 5.74 5.94 -8.10
C SER A 12 5.57 7.12 -7.13
N GLU A 13 5.00 8.23 -7.61
CA GLU A 13 4.76 9.43 -6.82
C GLU A 13 3.55 9.23 -5.89
N THR A 14 2.45 8.70 -6.46
CA THR A 14 1.28 8.23 -5.71
C THR A 14 1.66 7.21 -4.62
N LEU A 15 2.54 6.25 -4.93
CA LEU A 15 3.01 5.26 -3.98
C LEU A 15 3.80 5.90 -2.82
N LEU A 16 4.65 6.90 -3.09
CA LEU A 16 5.41 7.58 -2.03
C LEU A 16 4.48 8.38 -1.11
N ASP A 17 3.49 9.10 -1.66
CA ASP A 17 2.47 9.80 -0.86
C ASP A 17 1.63 8.84 0.00
N PHE A 18 1.33 7.64 -0.53
CA PHE A 18 0.62 6.58 0.18
C PHE A 18 1.49 5.93 1.26
N ALA A 19 2.79 5.74 1.00
CA ALA A 19 3.75 5.13 1.91
C ALA A 19 4.26 6.08 3.00
N GLU A 20 4.09 7.40 2.85
CA GLU A 20 4.54 8.45 3.78
C GLU A 20 4.34 8.11 5.27
N PRO A 21 3.14 7.74 5.78
CA PRO A 21 2.97 7.40 7.19
C PRO A 21 3.72 6.13 7.62
N ILE A 22 3.90 5.15 6.73
CA ILE A 22 4.66 3.91 7.00
C ILE A 22 6.15 4.22 7.06
N VAL A 23 6.65 5.06 6.14
CA VAL A 23 8.07 5.48 6.09
C VAL A 23 8.40 6.39 7.28
N ALA A 24 7.48 7.27 7.70
CA ALA A 24 7.67 8.16 8.84
C ALA A 24 7.95 7.42 10.16
N LEU A 25 7.43 6.19 10.34
CA LEU A 25 7.73 5.35 11.51
C LEU A 25 9.20 4.92 11.60
N LEU A 26 9.95 4.94 10.51
CA LEU A 26 11.36 4.52 10.50
C LEU A 26 12.31 5.61 11.03
N GLY A 27 11.80 6.82 11.30
CA GLY A 27 12.60 7.97 11.70
C GLY A 27 13.32 8.67 10.53
N PRO A 28 14.15 9.69 10.82
CA PRO A 28 14.68 10.61 9.81
C PRO A 28 15.80 10.03 8.93
N GLN A 29 16.44 8.92 9.34
CA GLN A 29 17.49 8.25 8.55
C GLN A 29 17.33 6.71 8.64
N PRO A 30 16.35 6.13 7.94
CA PRO A 30 16.23 4.68 7.83
C PRO A 30 17.41 4.08 7.05
N SER A 31 17.82 2.86 7.41
CA SER A 31 18.68 2.09 6.51
C SER A 31 17.93 1.74 5.22
N GLN A 32 18.65 1.58 4.10
CA GLN A 32 18.03 1.21 2.83
C GLN A 32 17.20 -0.08 2.92
N GLY A 33 17.62 -1.05 3.74
CA GLY A 33 16.85 -2.26 4.03
C GLY A 33 15.50 -1.96 4.67
N ARG A 34 15.48 -1.16 5.75
CA ARG A 34 14.23 -0.77 6.43
C ARG A 34 13.30 0.04 5.53
N LEU A 35 13.84 0.96 4.74
CA LEU A 35 13.06 1.72 3.76
C LEU A 35 12.46 0.80 2.69
N THR A 36 13.22 -0.19 2.23
CA THR A 36 12.76 -1.18 1.25
C THR A 36 11.65 -2.07 1.82
N GLU A 37 11.78 -2.54 3.07
CA GLU A 37 10.73 -3.28 3.79
C GLU A 37 9.43 -2.45 3.89
N ALA A 38 9.53 -1.19 4.32
CA ALA A 38 8.37 -0.30 4.44
C ALA A 38 7.66 -0.04 3.09
N LEU A 39 8.42 0.16 2.01
CA LEU A 39 7.86 0.33 0.66
C LEU A 39 7.21 -0.96 0.14
N GLN A 40 7.74 -2.15 0.48
CA GLN A 40 7.10 -3.42 0.14
C GLN A 40 5.77 -3.64 0.89
N VAL A 41 5.72 -3.26 2.17
CA VAL A 41 4.46 -3.25 2.94
C VAL A 41 3.45 -2.29 2.29
N ALA A 42 3.88 -1.08 1.93
CA ALA A 42 3.02 -0.10 1.25
C ALA A 42 2.48 -0.63 -0.10
N ILE A 43 3.34 -1.22 -0.94
CA ILE A 43 2.93 -1.85 -2.22
C ILE A 43 1.93 -3.00 -1.97
N THR A 44 2.16 -3.82 -0.95
CA THR A 44 1.29 -4.96 -0.62
C THR A 44 -0.11 -4.49 -0.22
N ILE A 45 -0.20 -3.46 0.63
CA ILE A 45 -1.48 -2.86 1.04
C ILE A 45 -2.14 -2.19 -0.17
N TRP A 46 -1.41 -1.38 -0.96
CA TRP A 46 -1.94 -0.74 -2.16
C TRP A 46 -2.57 -1.75 -3.13
N ASN A 47 -1.82 -2.81 -3.46
CA ASN A 47 -2.28 -3.86 -4.36
C ASN A 47 -3.51 -4.60 -3.81
N ALA A 48 -3.55 -4.88 -2.50
CA ALA A 48 -4.70 -5.53 -1.88
C ALA A 48 -5.99 -4.69 -2.03
N ILE A 49 -5.96 -3.38 -1.73
CA ILE A 49 -7.14 -2.51 -1.88
C ILE A 49 -7.52 -2.36 -3.37
N VAL A 50 -6.55 -2.33 -4.30
CA VAL A 50 -6.84 -2.27 -5.74
C VAL A 50 -7.54 -3.54 -6.22
N LEU A 51 -7.05 -4.72 -5.83
CA LEU A 51 -7.64 -6.01 -6.20
C LEU A 51 -9.05 -6.18 -5.61
N ASP A 52 -9.23 -5.90 -4.31
CA ASP A 52 -10.54 -5.92 -3.66
C ASP A 52 -11.56 -4.98 -4.34
N ALA A 53 -11.12 -3.81 -4.82
CA ALA A 53 -11.96 -2.87 -5.56
C ALA A 53 -12.26 -3.31 -7.02
N VAL A 54 -11.42 -4.14 -7.65
CA VAL A 54 -11.72 -4.77 -8.96
C VAL A 54 -12.70 -5.92 -8.79
N GLU A 55 -12.46 -6.76 -7.78
CA GLU A 55 -13.18 -8.02 -7.55
C GLU A 55 -14.48 -7.82 -6.75
N GLN A 56 -14.72 -6.62 -6.21
CA GLN A 56 -15.85 -6.27 -5.34
C GLN A 56 -15.90 -7.14 -4.06
N GLY A 57 -14.73 -7.37 -3.46
CA GLY A 57 -14.54 -8.20 -2.27
C GLY A 57 -13.72 -7.52 -1.17
N SER A 58 -13.30 -8.31 -0.19
CA SER A 58 -12.37 -7.90 0.89
C SER A 58 -11.25 -8.91 1.13
N GLU A 59 -11.14 -9.96 0.30
CA GLU A 59 -10.30 -11.11 0.59
C GLU A 59 -8.81 -10.74 0.68
N HIS A 60 -8.34 -9.81 -0.15
CA HIS A 60 -6.93 -9.41 -0.15
C HIS A 60 -6.59 -8.58 1.08
N MET A 61 -7.46 -7.64 1.47
CA MET A 61 -7.30 -6.87 2.71
C MET A 61 -7.50 -7.72 3.98
N ASP A 62 -8.35 -8.74 3.95
CA ASP A 62 -8.52 -9.67 5.06
C ASP A 62 -7.29 -10.58 5.22
N ARG A 63 -6.64 -11.00 4.11
CA ARG A 63 -5.32 -11.66 4.12
C ARG A 63 -4.23 -10.75 4.68
N VAL A 64 -4.18 -9.47 4.28
CA VAL A 64 -3.25 -8.47 4.82
C VAL A 64 -3.47 -8.26 6.33
N ARG A 65 -4.72 -8.09 6.77
CA ARG A 65 -5.08 -7.97 8.19
C ARG A 65 -4.64 -9.19 8.98
N LYS A 66 -4.89 -10.40 8.46
CA LYS A 66 -4.48 -11.66 9.10
C LYS A 66 -2.96 -11.82 9.18
N ALA A 67 -2.21 -11.39 8.17
CA ALA A 67 -0.75 -11.44 8.16
C ALA A 67 -0.11 -10.46 9.16
N LEU A 68 -0.72 -9.29 9.35
CA LEU A 68 -0.25 -8.27 10.29
C LEU A 68 -0.72 -8.53 11.73
N GLY A 69 -1.81 -9.28 11.93
CA GLY A 69 -2.31 -9.67 13.24
C GLY A 69 -2.59 -8.46 14.14
N SER A 70 -2.12 -8.50 15.38
CA SER A 70 -2.27 -7.39 16.33
C SER A 70 -1.64 -6.08 15.86
N HIS A 71 -0.61 -6.11 14.99
CA HIS A 71 0.01 -4.91 14.44
C HIS A 71 -0.94 -4.11 13.55
N TRP A 72 -1.97 -4.72 12.96
CA TRP A 72 -3.00 -4.00 12.20
C TRP A 72 -3.82 -3.05 13.09
N GLU A 73 -4.18 -3.50 14.29
CA GLU A 73 -5.05 -2.72 15.18
C GLU A 73 -4.28 -1.63 15.94
N VAL A 74 -3.04 -1.92 16.36
CA VAL A 74 -2.22 -0.99 17.16
C VAL A 74 -1.39 -0.02 16.33
N ASN A 75 -1.22 -0.22 15.02
CA ASN A 75 -0.40 0.64 14.18
C ASN A 75 -1.23 1.55 13.24
N PRO A 76 -1.49 2.82 13.60
CA PRO A 76 -2.27 3.72 12.77
C PRO A 76 -1.61 4.02 11.41
N ALA A 77 -0.28 3.88 11.27
CA ALA A 77 0.42 4.07 10.00
C ALA A 77 0.03 3.04 8.93
N ILE A 78 -0.60 1.93 9.30
CA ILE A 78 -1.12 0.90 8.38
C ILE A 78 -2.57 1.22 7.98
N ARG A 79 -3.33 1.87 8.86
CA ARG A 79 -4.74 2.24 8.64
C ARG A 79 -4.90 3.55 7.84
N ILE A 80 -4.11 4.58 8.17
CA ILE A 80 -4.14 5.90 7.52
C ILE A 80 -3.97 5.82 5.98
N PRO A 81 -3.08 4.98 5.39
CA PRO A 81 -2.99 4.79 3.95
C PRO A 81 -4.30 4.34 3.30
N VAL A 82 -5.06 3.45 3.96
CA VAL A 82 -6.34 2.92 3.44
C VAL A 82 -7.38 4.04 3.38
N GLU A 83 -7.50 4.81 4.46
CA GLU A 83 -8.37 6.00 4.54
C GLU A 83 -7.97 7.05 3.50
N ARG A 84 -6.66 7.29 3.29
CA ARG A 84 -6.15 8.16 2.23
C ARG A 84 -6.44 7.64 0.82
N ARG A 85 -6.39 6.32 0.55
CA ARG A 85 -6.76 5.79 -0.79
C ARG A 85 -8.23 6.09 -1.11
N HIS A 86 -9.13 5.88 -0.16
CA HIS A 86 -10.55 6.17 -0.37
C HIS A 86 -10.85 7.67 -0.57
N GLN A 87 -10.05 8.57 0.02
CA GLN A 87 -10.25 10.03 -0.12
C GLN A 87 -9.57 10.64 -1.36
N PHE A 88 -8.38 10.18 -1.75
CA PHE A 88 -7.55 10.85 -2.75
C PHE A 88 -7.24 10.03 -4.01
N PHE A 89 -7.44 8.70 -3.97
CA PHE A 89 -6.98 7.78 -5.01
C PHE A 89 -8.02 6.71 -5.39
N ALA A 90 -9.32 6.98 -5.15
CA ALA A 90 -10.40 6.04 -5.39
C ALA A 90 -10.50 5.53 -6.84
N ASP A 91 -10.18 6.39 -7.81
CA ASP A 91 -10.17 6.06 -9.24
C ASP A 91 -8.86 5.38 -9.72
N ASP A 92 -7.80 5.36 -8.89
CA ASP A 92 -6.51 4.78 -9.28
C ASP A 92 -6.50 3.26 -9.07
N MET A 93 -6.88 2.55 -10.13
CA MET A 93 -6.96 1.09 -10.18
C MET A 93 -5.68 0.43 -10.72
N ARG A 94 -4.52 1.12 -10.65
CA ARG A 94 -3.23 0.59 -11.13
C ARG A 94 -2.61 -0.33 -10.08
N VAL A 95 -2.58 -1.64 -10.37
CA VAL A 95 -1.77 -2.62 -9.62
C VAL A 95 -0.28 -2.34 -9.89
N ILE A 96 0.53 -2.32 -8.84
CA ILE A 96 1.97 -2.15 -8.92
C ILE A 96 2.60 -3.54 -9.04
N SER A 97 3.02 -3.90 -10.26
CA SER A 97 3.81 -5.12 -10.48
C SER A 97 5.16 -5.01 -9.77
N THR A 98 5.65 -6.14 -9.27
CA THR A 98 6.56 -6.17 -8.11
C THR A 98 7.93 -5.50 -8.36
N MET A 99 8.44 -4.79 -7.36
CA MET A 99 9.89 -4.59 -7.23
C MET A 99 10.53 -5.94 -6.85
N ALA A 100 11.69 -6.26 -7.41
CA ALA A 100 12.33 -7.57 -7.27
C ALA A 100 12.35 -8.07 -5.81
N SER A 101 11.66 -9.17 -5.56
CA SER A 101 11.37 -9.66 -4.20
C SER A 101 12.65 -10.09 -3.47
N PRO A 102 12.85 -9.68 -2.21
CA PRO A 102 13.71 -10.41 -1.30
C PRO A 102 13.12 -11.81 -1.09
N ARG A 103 13.99 -12.81 -0.98
CA ARG A 103 13.60 -14.17 -0.61
C ARG A 103 13.43 -14.22 0.91
N TRP A 104 12.19 -14.20 1.38
CA TRP A 104 11.88 -14.60 2.75
C TRP A 104 12.07 -16.12 2.87
N GLY A 105 13.24 -16.52 3.34
CA GLY A 105 13.54 -17.92 3.67
C GLY A 105 12.95 -18.28 5.03
N CYS A 106 12.45 -19.51 5.15
CA CYS A 106 12.22 -20.19 6.43
C CYS A 106 13.55 -20.48 7.14
#